data_AF-A0A4Y2VY14-F1
#
_entry.id   AF-A0A4Y2VY14-F1
#
_cell.length_a   1.000
_cell.length_b   1.000
_cell.length_c   1.000
_cell.angle_alpha   90.00
_cell.angle_beta   90.00
_cell.angle_gamma   90.00
#
_symmetry.space_group_name_H-M   'P 1'
#
loop_
_entity.id
_entity.type
_entity.pdbx_description
1 polymer ?
#
loop_
_entity_poly.entity_id
_entity_poly.type
_entity_poly.pdbx_seq_one_letter_code
_entity_poly.pdbx_strand_id
1 'polypeptide(L)'
;MQQNYQDAMAMVRKFGKPDLFLTFTCNPSWSEILNSMEGVQRPEDRPDIIRGLPHAHILLILDSESKIRTKDDIDKFVSAELPDPCTDLRLFQIVTKCMVHGPCGTININSPCMRDGQCCKSFPKQFKDDTEENVNGYPIYRRRATEPVQVGKYSIDNRWVVPYNPWLLKKFNAHINVEVCA
;
A
#
# COMPACT_ATOMS: atom_id res chain seq x y z
N MET A 1 -17.88 13.05 14.79
CA MET A 1 -16.40 12.96 14.80
C MET A 1 -15.84 12.76 16.21
N GLN A 2 -16.33 13.48 17.24
CA GLN A 2 -15.87 13.32 18.63
C GLN A 2 -16.13 11.92 19.22
N GLN A 3 -17.29 11.32 18.97
CA GLN A 3 -17.60 9.96 19.42
C GLN A 3 -16.62 8.92 18.87
N ASN A 4 -16.39 8.90 17.54
CA ASN A 4 -15.43 7.98 16.91
C ASN A 4 -14.01 8.13 17.48
N TYR A 5 -13.61 9.35 17.82
CA TYR A 5 -12.32 9.59 18.48
C TYR A 5 -12.31 8.98 19.89
N GLN A 6 -13.36 9.20 20.68
CA GLN A 6 -13.48 8.61 22.02
C GLN A 6 -13.50 7.08 21.98
N ASP A 7 -14.21 6.48 21.02
CA ASP A 7 -14.27 5.03 20.82
C ASP A 7 -12.89 4.47 20.44
N ALA A 8 -12.18 5.12 19.51
CA ALA A 8 -10.82 4.75 19.15
C ALA A 8 -9.86 4.84 20.34
N MET A 9 -9.94 5.92 21.13
CA MET A 9 -9.12 6.08 22.34
C MET A 9 -9.47 5.05 23.42
N ALA A 10 -10.73 4.63 23.53
CA ALA A 10 -11.16 3.56 24.42
C ALA A 10 -10.59 2.21 23.99
N MET A 11 -10.60 1.91 22.68
CA MET A 11 -9.95 0.71 22.12
C MET A 11 -8.45 0.71 22.39
N VAL A 12 -7.77 1.84 22.16
CA VAL A 12 -6.33 1.97 22.43
C VAL A 12 -6.01 1.79 23.91
N ARG A 13 -6.84 2.34 24.81
CA ARG A 13 -6.69 2.12 26.26
C ARG A 13 -6.86 0.65 26.66
N LYS A 14 -7.79 -0.06 26.02
CA LYS A 14 -8.11 -1.45 26.37
C LYS A 14 -7.14 -2.47 25.78
N PHE A 15 -6.75 -2.27 24.52
CA PHE A 15 -6.01 -3.26 23.74
C PHE A 15 -4.59 -2.82 23.37
N GLY A 16 -4.23 -1.57 23.65
CA GLY A 16 -2.95 -0.98 23.26
C GLY A 16 -3.00 -0.29 21.89
N LYS A 17 -1.86 0.28 21.50
CA LYS A 17 -1.73 0.92 20.18
C LYS A 17 -1.84 -0.12 19.05
N PRO A 18 -2.44 0.24 17.89
CA PRO A 18 -2.39 -0.57 16.68
C PRO A 18 -0.95 -0.87 16.27
N ASP A 19 -0.71 -2.07 15.77
CA ASP A 19 0.60 -2.47 15.24
C ASP A 19 0.65 -2.32 13.71
N LEU A 20 -0.49 -2.50 13.04
CA LEU A 20 -0.61 -2.31 11.59
C LEU A 20 -1.80 -1.42 11.25
N PHE A 21 -1.61 -0.60 10.21
CA PHE A 21 -2.66 0.14 9.54
C PHE A 21 -2.75 -0.28 8.08
N LEU A 22 -3.90 -0.82 7.70
CA LEU A 22 -4.16 -1.28 6.35
C LEU A 22 -5.12 -0.31 5.67
N THR A 23 -4.79 0.08 4.45
CA THR A 23 -5.75 0.70 3.53
C THR A 23 -6.04 -0.28 2.40
N PHE A 24 -7.24 -0.84 2.42
CA PHE A 24 -7.71 -1.81 1.44
C PHE A 24 -8.61 -1.10 0.44
N THR A 25 -8.31 -1.21 -0.85
CA THR A 25 -9.16 -0.73 -1.93
C THR A 25 -9.57 -1.91 -2.81
N CYS A 26 -10.88 -2.09 -3.01
CA CYS A 26 -11.42 -3.18 -3.80
C CYS A 26 -10.83 -3.25 -5.21
N ASN A 27 -10.62 -4.46 -5.71
CA ASN A 27 -10.20 -4.67 -7.09
C ASN A 27 -11.45 -4.66 -8.00
N PRO A 28 -11.53 -3.74 -8.98
CA PRO A 28 -12.65 -3.69 -9.92
C PRO A 28 -12.82 -4.96 -10.77
N SER A 29 -11.77 -5.79 -10.88
CA SER A 29 -11.79 -7.05 -11.62
C SER A 29 -12.32 -8.23 -10.81
N TRP A 30 -12.77 -8.05 -9.56
CA TRP A 30 -13.43 -9.11 -8.81
C TRP A 30 -14.77 -9.49 -9.42
N SER A 31 -15.11 -10.78 -9.39
CA SER A 31 -16.35 -11.32 -9.97
C SER A 31 -17.60 -10.63 -9.43
N GLU A 32 -17.62 -10.32 -8.15
CA GLU A 32 -18.75 -9.67 -7.47
C GLU A 32 -19.00 -8.28 -8.04
N ILE A 33 -17.92 -7.56 -8.37
CA ILE A 33 -18.02 -6.22 -8.96
C ILE A 33 -18.39 -6.33 -10.43
N LEU A 34 -17.75 -7.22 -11.19
CA LEU A 34 -18.08 -7.45 -12.59
C LEU A 34 -19.53 -7.92 -12.78
N ASN A 35 -20.03 -8.81 -11.92
CA ASN A 35 -21.42 -9.30 -11.93
C ASN A 35 -22.42 -8.20 -11.56
N SER A 36 -21.99 -7.17 -10.83
CA SER A 36 -22.83 -6.00 -10.54
C SER A 36 -22.89 -5.00 -11.70
N MET A 37 -22.02 -5.12 -12.70
CA MET A 37 -22.09 -4.31 -13.92
C MET A 37 -23.05 -4.96 -14.91
N GLU A 38 -24.09 -4.25 -15.34
CA GLU A 38 -24.98 -4.72 -16.40
C GLU A 38 -24.24 -4.79 -17.75
N GLY A 39 -23.97 -6.00 -18.24
CA GLY A 39 -23.41 -6.26 -19.59
C GLY A 39 -21.89 -6.45 -19.66
N VAL A 40 -21.37 -6.56 -20.89
CA VAL A 40 -19.92 -6.75 -21.19
C VAL A 40 -19.21 -5.39 -21.22
N GLN A 41 -19.20 -4.66 -20.11
CA GLN A 41 -18.44 -3.41 -20.00
C GLN A 41 -17.13 -3.66 -19.24
N ARG A 42 -16.02 -3.06 -19.70
CA ARG A 42 -14.77 -3.12 -18.94
C ARG A 42 -14.88 -2.13 -17.77
N PRO A 43 -14.34 -2.46 -16.59
CA PRO A 43 -14.40 -1.54 -15.44
C PRO A 43 -13.87 -0.14 -15.75
N GLU A 44 -12.81 -0.07 -16.56
CA GLU A 44 -12.15 1.17 -17.00
C GLU A 44 -13.10 2.15 -17.70
N ASP A 45 -14.13 1.61 -18.36
CA ASP A 45 -15.13 2.38 -19.11
C ASP A 45 -16.27 2.91 -18.19
N ARG A 46 -16.24 2.57 -16.89
CA ARG A 46 -17.25 2.94 -15.87
C ARG A 46 -16.60 3.66 -14.68
N PRO A 47 -16.15 4.92 -14.86
CA PRO A 47 -15.50 5.69 -13.81
C PRO A 47 -16.44 5.98 -12.62
N ASP A 48 -17.75 5.95 -12.83
CA ASP A 48 -18.78 6.05 -11.78
C ASP A 48 -18.73 4.88 -10.79
N ILE A 49 -18.46 3.67 -11.28
CA ILE A 49 -18.30 2.47 -10.45
C ILE A 49 -16.91 2.45 -9.81
N ILE A 50 -15.85 2.73 -10.57
CA ILE A 50 -14.47 2.71 -10.07
C ILE A 50 -14.27 3.73 -8.94
N ARG A 51 -14.82 4.95 -9.07
CA ARG A 51 -14.70 5.99 -8.02
C ARG A 51 -15.48 5.67 -6.76
N GLY A 52 -16.52 4.84 -6.86
CA GLY A 52 -17.36 4.42 -5.73
C GLY A 52 -16.92 3.12 -5.05
N LEU A 53 -15.80 2.53 -5.47
CA LEU A 53 -15.35 1.26 -4.92
C LEU A 53 -15.14 1.34 -3.40
N PRO A 54 -15.58 0.33 -2.63
CA PRO A 54 -15.35 0.31 -1.22
C PRO A 54 -13.86 0.40 -0.90
N HIS A 55 -13.54 1.26 0.06
CA HIS A 55 -12.24 1.32 0.69
C HIS A 55 -12.42 1.15 2.19
N ALA A 56 -11.50 0.43 2.81
CA ALA A 56 -11.50 0.19 4.24
C ALA A 56 -10.17 0.63 4.85
N HIS A 57 -10.26 1.33 5.97
CA HIS A 57 -9.15 1.62 6.86
C HIS A 57 -9.24 0.67 8.05
N ILE A 58 -8.26 -0.22 8.19
CA ILE A 58 -8.30 -1.31 9.16
C ILE A 58 -7.09 -1.16 10.09
N LEU A 59 -7.36 -1.07 11.40
CA LEU A 59 -6.34 -1.09 12.44
C LEU A 59 -6.26 -2.49 13.01
N LEU A 60 -5.06 -3.07 13.05
CA LEU A 60 -4.82 -4.39 13.64
C LEU A 60 -3.99 -4.24 14.90
N ILE A 61 -4.49 -4.83 15.98
CA ILE A 61 -3.76 -5.01 17.23
C ILE A 61 -3.45 -6.50 17.34
N LEU A 62 -2.18 -6.83 17.22
CA LEU A 62 -1.65 -8.18 17.27
C LEU A 62 -1.49 -8.65 18.71
N ASP A 63 -1.60 -9.96 18.92
CA ASP A 63 -1.27 -10.62 20.17
C ASP A 63 0.22 -10.42 20.55
N SER A 64 0.57 -10.53 21.83
CA SER A 64 1.94 -10.29 22.33
C SER A 64 2.98 -11.13 21.61
N GLU A 65 2.67 -12.38 21.28
CA GLU A 65 3.62 -13.28 20.61
C GLU A 65 3.78 -12.95 19.11
N SER A 66 2.87 -12.17 18.56
CA SER A 66 2.84 -11.79 17.12
C SER A 66 3.25 -10.34 16.86
N LYS A 67 3.63 -9.58 17.90
CA LYS A 67 4.04 -8.17 17.73
C LYS A 67 5.28 -8.05 16.83
N ILE A 68 5.22 -7.07 15.93
CA ILE A 68 6.35 -6.67 15.09
C ILE A 68 7.23 -5.75 15.95
N ARG A 69 8.42 -6.22 16.33
CA ARG A 69 9.29 -5.50 17.27
C ARG A 69 10.62 -5.09 16.66
N THR A 70 11.06 -5.81 15.65
CA THR A 70 12.38 -5.63 15.05
C THR A 70 12.27 -5.30 13.56
N LYS A 71 13.36 -4.78 12.99
CA LYS A 71 13.49 -4.57 11.55
C LYS A 71 13.29 -5.87 10.76
N ASP A 72 13.78 -6.99 11.28
CA ASP A 72 13.61 -8.30 10.67
C ASP A 72 12.14 -8.76 10.69
N ASP A 73 11.40 -8.46 11.76
CA ASP A 73 9.96 -8.71 11.80
C ASP A 73 9.23 -7.86 10.75
N ILE A 74 9.60 -6.57 10.61
CA ILE A 74 9.03 -5.69 9.60
C ILE A 74 9.27 -6.28 8.21
N ASP A 75 10.52 -6.58 7.87
CA ASP A 75 10.91 -7.08 6.55
C ASP A 75 10.32 -8.46 6.23
N LYS A 76 9.97 -9.24 7.26
CA LYS A 76 9.26 -10.52 7.11
C LYS A 76 7.81 -10.33 6.67
N PHE A 77 7.15 -9.25 7.09
CA PHE A 77 5.72 -9.05 6.84
C PHE A 77 5.41 -7.94 5.84
N VAL A 78 6.28 -6.94 5.69
CA VAL A 78 6.05 -5.77 4.85
C VAL A 78 7.26 -5.57 3.94
N SER A 79 6.97 -5.44 2.65
CA SER A 79 7.95 -5.08 1.62
C SER A 79 7.56 -3.75 1.00
N ALA A 80 8.55 -2.98 0.61
CA ALA A 80 8.38 -1.81 -0.24
C ALA A 80 9.29 -1.90 -1.49
N GLU A 81 9.59 -3.13 -1.92
CA GLU A 81 10.42 -3.44 -3.08
C GLU A 81 9.61 -4.16 -4.16
N LEU A 82 10.03 -4.05 -5.42
CA LEU A 82 9.53 -4.86 -6.52
C LEU A 82 9.95 -6.32 -6.29
N PRO A 83 9.03 -7.30 -6.34
CA PRO A 83 9.38 -8.72 -6.31
C PRO A 83 10.24 -9.11 -7.53
N ASP A 84 11.10 -10.10 -7.37
CA ASP A 84 11.81 -10.69 -8.51
C ASP A 84 10.82 -11.57 -9.34
N PRO A 85 10.56 -11.24 -10.61
CA PRO A 85 9.66 -12.01 -11.47
C PRO A 85 10.14 -13.44 -11.73
N CYS A 86 11.44 -13.74 -11.59
CA CYS A 86 11.97 -15.09 -11.68
C CYS A 86 11.57 -15.97 -10.48
N THR A 87 11.28 -15.35 -9.33
CA THR A 87 10.93 -16.08 -8.09
C THR A 87 9.42 -16.08 -7.81
N ASP A 88 8.73 -14.95 -8.02
CA ASP A 88 7.29 -14.82 -7.80
C ASP A 88 6.67 -13.87 -8.83
N LEU A 89 6.50 -14.37 -10.06
CA LEU A 89 5.87 -13.63 -11.16
C LEU A 89 4.47 -13.11 -10.79
N ARG A 90 3.70 -13.89 -10.02
CA ARG A 90 2.34 -13.50 -9.62
C ARG A 90 2.38 -12.27 -8.71
N LEU A 91 3.22 -12.28 -7.69
CA LEU A 91 3.35 -11.13 -6.80
C LEU A 91 3.90 -9.92 -7.56
N PHE A 92 4.89 -10.12 -8.45
CA PHE A 92 5.42 -9.04 -9.29
C PHE A 92 4.31 -8.37 -10.12
N GLN A 93 3.45 -9.14 -10.77
CA GLN A 93 2.31 -8.63 -11.54
C GLN A 93 1.33 -7.84 -10.67
N ILE A 94 1.05 -8.31 -9.44
CA ILE A 94 0.14 -7.61 -8.52
C ILE A 94 0.77 -6.31 -8.02
N VAL A 95 2.05 -6.33 -7.64
CA VAL A 95 2.76 -5.15 -7.13
C VAL A 95 2.90 -4.08 -8.20
N THR A 96 3.32 -4.45 -9.42
CA THR A 96 3.44 -3.50 -10.54
C THR A 96 2.11 -2.90 -10.96
N LYS A 97 1.01 -3.66 -10.85
CA LYS A 97 -0.35 -3.19 -11.17
C LYS A 97 -0.93 -2.31 -10.07
N CYS A 98 -0.79 -2.71 -8.81
CA CYS A 98 -1.60 -2.17 -7.70
C CYS A 98 -0.79 -1.46 -6.63
N MET A 99 0.52 -1.65 -6.54
CA MET A 99 1.33 -1.09 -5.44
C MET A 99 2.43 -0.13 -5.93
N VAL A 100 2.34 0.35 -7.17
CA VAL A 100 3.18 1.43 -7.66
C VAL A 100 2.47 2.75 -7.46
N HIS A 101 3.10 3.68 -6.73
CA HIS A 101 2.63 5.05 -6.68
C HIS A 101 2.74 5.66 -8.08
N GLY A 102 1.63 6.19 -8.60
CA GLY A 102 1.62 6.85 -9.89
C GLY A 102 2.66 7.98 -9.96
N PRO A 103 3.41 8.12 -11.06
CA PRO A 103 4.42 9.16 -11.19
C PRO A 103 3.86 10.55 -10.87
N CYS A 104 4.62 11.31 -10.10
CA CYS A 104 4.26 12.65 -9.63
C CYS A 104 5.53 13.50 -9.50
N GLY A 105 5.40 14.71 -8.95
CA GLY A 105 6.51 15.65 -8.84
C GLY A 105 6.85 16.23 -10.21
N THR A 106 8.14 16.25 -10.54
CA THR A 106 8.64 16.74 -11.82
C THR A 106 8.16 15.91 -13.01
N ILE A 107 7.86 14.63 -12.80
CA ILE A 107 7.37 13.72 -13.86
C ILE A 107 5.93 14.03 -14.24
N ASN A 108 5.10 14.38 -13.25
CA ASN A 108 3.71 14.76 -13.48
C ASN A 108 3.20 15.68 -12.35
N ILE A 109 3.22 16.98 -12.60
CA ILE A 109 2.76 17.99 -11.63
C ILE A 109 1.25 17.97 -11.43
N ASN A 110 0.49 17.39 -12.36
CA ASN A 110 -0.97 17.31 -12.31
C ASN A 110 -1.48 16.09 -11.56
N SER A 111 -0.59 15.26 -11.01
CA SER A 111 -1.01 14.07 -10.24
C SER A 111 -1.82 14.48 -9.00
N PRO A 112 -2.93 13.78 -8.65
CA PRO A 112 -3.82 14.17 -7.55
C PRO A 112 -3.15 14.27 -6.17
N CYS A 113 -2.00 13.61 -6.00
CA CYS A 113 -1.21 13.67 -4.78
C CYS A 113 -0.38 14.95 -4.64
N MET A 114 -0.26 15.78 -5.68
CA MET A 114 0.54 17.00 -5.64
C MET A 114 -0.18 18.09 -4.84
N ARG A 115 0.49 18.63 -3.83
CA ARG A 115 0.09 19.81 -3.06
C ARG A 115 1.29 20.72 -2.88
N ASP A 116 1.11 22.01 -3.16
CA ASP A 116 2.17 23.03 -3.02
C ASP A 116 3.49 22.67 -3.73
N GLY A 117 3.37 22.06 -4.92
CA GLY A 117 4.52 21.64 -5.73
C GLY A 117 5.22 20.36 -5.25
N GLN A 118 4.74 19.70 -4.19
CA GLN A 118 5.33 18.48 -3.64
C GLN A 118 4.30 17.35 -3.56
N CYS A 119 4.75 16.10 -3.65
CA CYS A 119 3.88 14.96 -3.41
C CYS A 119 3.53 14.90 -1.91
N CYS A 120 2.23 14.89 -1.57
CA CYS A 120 1.79 14.81 -0.17
C CYS A 120 2.17 13.49 0.53
N LYS A 121 2.59 12.48 -0.24
CA LYS A 121 3.12 11.20 0.27
C LYS A 121 4.65 11.11 0.16
N SER A 122 5.31 12.18 -0.28
CA SER A 122 6.77 12.29 -0.43
C SER A 122 7.38 11.22 -1.34
N PHE A 123 6.73 10.96 -2.49
CA PHE A 123 7.30 10.15 -3.56
C PHE A 123 8.07 11.01 -4.58
N PRO A 124 9.13 10.46 -5.21
CA PRO A 124 9.74 9.15 -4.92
C PRO A 124 10.39 9.12 -3.54
N LYS A 125 10.36 7.96 -2.88
CA LYS A 125 11.08 7.74 -1.60
C LYS A 125 12.59 7.68 -1.85
N GLN A 126 13.38 7.75 -0.79
CA GLN A 126 14.82 7.51 -0.90
C GLN A 126 15.11 6.01 -0.97
N PHE A 127 16.21 5.64 -1.63
CA PHE A 127 16.74 4.29 -1.51
C PHE A 127 17.29 4.07 -0.10
N LYS A 128 17.13 2.85 0.40
CA LYS A 128 17.59 2.40 1.71
C LYS A 128 17.92 0.92 1.62
N ASP A 129 19.14 0.54 1.99
CA ASP A 129 19.56 -0.85 1.93
C ASP A 129 18.95 -1.71 3.03
N ASP A 130 18.62 -1.09 4.17
CA ASP A 130 18.02 -1.72 5.33
C ASP A 130 16.85 -0.90 5.87
N THR A 131 15.89 -1.58 6.51
CA THR A 131 14.80 -0.90 7.22
C THR A 131 15.36 -0.15 8.44
N GLU A 132 14.89 1.08 8.63
CA GLU A 132 15.26 1.93 9.77
C GLU A 132 14.03 2.23 10.64
N GLU A 133 14.22 2.19 11.95
CA GLU A 133 13.21 2.71 12.89
C GLU A 133 13.15 4.22 12.75
N ASN A 134 11.94 4.77 12.83
CA ASN A 134 11.73 6.20 12.73
C ASN A 134 11.17 6.72 14.04
N VAL A 135 11.85 7.70 14.62
CA VAL A 135 11.45 8.37 15.88
C VAL A 135 10.04 8.99 15.78
N ASN A 136 9.57 9.28 14.56
CA ASN A 136 8.29 9.94 14.29
C ASN A 136 7.14 9.00 13.85
N GLY A 137 7.27 7.68 14.03
CA GLY A 137 6.11 6.77 14.12
C GLY A 137 5.88 5.75 12.99
N TYR A 138 6.50 5.88 11.81
CA TYR A 138 6.46 4.84 10.77
C TYR A 138 7.86 4.47 10.32
N PRO A 139 8.22 3.18 10.26
CA PRO A 139 9.55 2.77 9.85
C PRO A 139 9.87 3.24 8.43
N ILE A 140 11.15 3.52 8.18
CA ILE A 140 11.64 3.76 6.84
C ILE A 140 11.97 2.40 6.25
N TYR A 141 11.09 1.88 5.40
CA TYR A 141 11.25 0.57 4.78
C TYR A 141 12.47 0.50 3.86
N ARG A 142 13.12 -0.67 3.85
CA ARG A 142 14.10 -1.06 2.85
C ARG A 142 13.57 -0.87 1.42
N ARG A 143 14.38 -0.22 0.60
CA ARG A 143 14.19 0.05 -0.83
C ARG A 143 15.56 0.01 -1.50
N ARG A 144 16.08 -1.17 -1.84
CA ARG A 144 17.40 -1.28 -2.48
C ARG A 144 17.36 -0.75 -3.90
N ALA A 145 18.49 -0.24 -4.37
CA ALA A 145 18.64 0.12 -5.77
C ALA A 145 18.73 -1.15 -6.61
N THR A 146 17.79 -1.30 -7.55
CA THR A 146 17.75 -2.38 -8.55
C THR A 146 17.49 -1.78 -9.92
N GLU A 147 17.66 -2.57 -10.97
CA GLU A 147 17.27 -2.15 -12.31
C GLU A 147 15.78 -1.76 -12.35
N PRO A 148 15.44 -0.57 -12.88
CA PRO A 148 14.06 -0.16 -13.05
C PRO A 148 13.29 -1.09 -13.98
N VAL A 149 11.99 -1.26 -13.73
CA VAL A 149 11.07 -2.02 -14.57
C VAL A 149 10.11 -1.08 -15.30
N GLN A 150 9.67 -1.48 -16.49
CA GLN A 150 8.65 -0.72 -17.23
C GLN A 150 7.25 -1.03 -16.70
N VAL A 151 6.56 0.00 -16.21
CA VAL A 151 5.15 -0.07 -15.79
C VAL A 151 4.36 0.91 -16.64
N GLY A 152 3.66 0.38 -17.66
CA GLY A 152 3.03 1.19 -18.68
C GLY A 152 4.07 1.98 -19.49
N LYS A 153 4.02 3.31 -19.44
CA LYS A 153 4.97 4.20 -20.13
C LYS A 153 6.10 4.73 -19.24
N TYR A 154 6.17 4.25 -18.00
CA TYR A 154 7.07 4.79 -16.99
C TYR A 154 8.09 3.74 -16.56
N SER A 155 9.33 4.19 -16.40
CA SER A 155 10.41 3.41 -15.78
C SER A 155 10.33 3.60 -14.26
N ILE A 156 10.09 2.51 -13.54
CA ILE A 156 9.77 2.50 -12.11
C ILE A 156 10.78 1.65 -11.36
N ASP A 157 11.27 2.16 -10.24
CA ASP A 157 12.12 1.45 -9.29
C ASP A 157 11.47 1.37 -7.90
N ASN A 158 12.20 0.79 -6.94
CA ASN A 158 11.74 0.58 -5.56
C ASN A 158 11.37 1.87 -4.82
N ARG A 159 11.71 3.06 -5.30
CA ARG A 159 11.32 4.33 -4.65
C ARG A 159 9.84 4.66 -4.79
N TRP A 160 9.17 4.02 -5.75
CA TRP A 160 7.77 4.26 -6.07
C TRP A 160 6.82 3.21 -5.47
N VAL A 161 7.35 2.13 -4.92
CA VAL A 161 6.53 1.03 -4.40
C VAL A 161 5.88 1.43 -3.07
N VAL A 162 4.57 1.28 -2.97
CA VAL A 162 3.80 1.48 -1.75
C VAL A 162 3.97 0.24 -0.85
N PRO A 163 4.24 0.38 0.45
CA PRO A 163 4.44 -0.76 1.35
C PRO A 163 3.27 -1.76 1.33
N TYR A 164 3.58 -3.05 1.30
CA TYR A 164 2.59 -4.10 1.16
C TYR A 164 3.00 -5.38 1.89
N ASN A 165 2.01 -6.21 2.22
CA ASN A 165 2.24 -7.57 2.67
C ASN A 165 2.08 -8.57 1.50
N PRO A 166 3.12 -9.35 1.14
CA PRO A 166 3.08 -10.29 0.01
C PRO A 166 1.90 -11.28 0.04
N TRP A 167 1.55 -11.76 1.23
CA TRP A 167 0.48 -12.75 1.39
C TRP A 167 -0.90 -12.12 1.19
N LEU A 168 -1.16 -10.95 1.78
CA LEU A 168 -2.43 -10.22 1.59
C LEU A 168 -2.66 -9.88 0.12
N LEU A 169 -1.62 -9.39 -0.58
CA LEU A 169 -1.73 -9.11 -2.01
C LEU A 169 -2.05 -10.36 -2.81
N LYS A 170 -1.36 -11.48 -2.59
CA LYS A 170 -1.63 -12.72 -3.31
C LYS A 170 -3.02 -13.27 -3.01
N LYS A 171 -3.48 -13.14 -1.76
CA LYS A 171 -4.78 -13.64 -1.31
C LYS A 171 -5.95 -12.85 -1.93
N PHE A 172 -5.86 -11.53 -1.91
CA PHE A 172 -6.98 -10.66 -2.28
C PHE A 172 -6.86 -10.06 -3.68
N ASN A 173 -5.65 -10.05 -4.25
CA ASN A 173 -5.36 -9.44 -5.55
C ASN A 173 -5.95 -8.01 -5.64
N ALA A 174 -5.58 -7.14 -4.70
CA ALA A 174 -6.16 -5.82 -4.53
C ALA A 174 -5.09 -4.79 -4.14
N HIS A 175 -5.42 -3.50 -4.21
CA HIS A 175 -4.53 -2.44 -3.70
C HIS A 175 -4.64 -2.41 -2.17
N ILE A 176 -3.63 -2.93 -1.48
CA ILE A 176 -3.59 -3.04 -0.01
C ILE A 176 -2.30 -2.41 0.49
N ASN A 177 -2.36 -1.15 0.91
CA ASN A 177 -1.26 -0.53 1.63
C ASN A 177 -1.18 -1.10 3.05
N VAL A 178 0.02 -1.46 3.50
CA VAL A 178 0.27 -1.97 4.86
C VAL A 178 1.33 -1.12 5.51
N GLU A 179 0.95 -0.40 6.56
CA GLU A 179 1.87 0.41 7.36
C GLU A 179 2.06 -0.21 8.74
N VAL A 180 3.30 -0.26 9.22
CA VAL A 180 3.63 -0.64 10.60
C VAL A 180 3.60 0.60 11.49
N CYS A 181 2.82 0.55 12.57
CA CYS A 181 2.51 1.67 13.45
C CYS A 181 3.34 1.66 14.76
N ALA A 182 4.42 0.87 14.81
CA ALA A 182 5.19 0.58 16.01
C ALA A 182 6.02 1.78 16.51
#